data_AF-A0A376RDI6-F1
#
_entry.id   AF-A0A376RDI6-F1
#
_cell.length_a   1.000
_cell.length_b   1.000
_cell.length_c   1.000
_cell.angle_alpha   90.00
_cell.angle_beta   90.00
_cell.angle_gamma   90.00
#
_symmetry.space_group_name_H-M   'P 1'
#
loop_
_entity.id
_entity.type
_entity.pdbx_description
1 polymer ?
#
loop_
_entity_poly.entity_id
_entity_poly.type
_entity_poly.pdbx_seq_one_letter_code
_entity_poly.pdbx_strand_id
1 'polypeptide(L)'
;MRVLIKNGTVVNADGQAKQDLLIESGIVRQLGNNISPQLPYEEIDATGCYVFPGGVDVHTHFNIDVGIARSCDDFFYRYPRSCVWRYNNHY
;
A
#
# COMPACT_ATOMS: atom_id res chain seq x y z
N MET A 1 6.07 13.90 6.49
CA MET A 1 5.43 12.83 7.27
C MET A 1 6.34 11.62 7.27
N ARG A 2 6.52 10.96 8.42
CA ARG A 2 7.29 9.71 8.53
C ARG A 2 6.34 8.61 8.97
N VAL A 3 6.41 7.46 8.33
CA VAL A 3 5.61 6.28 8.66
C VAL A 3 6.56 5.11 8.82
N LEU A 4 6.48 4.43 9.97
CA LEU A 4 7.23 3.23 10.27
C LEU A 4 6.27 2.05 10.31
N ILE A 5 6.43 1.11 9.37
CA ILE A 5 5.68 -0.15 9.34
C ILE A 5 6.56 -1.20 10.03
N LYS A 6 6.07 -1.84 11.09
CA LYS A 6 6.83 -2.82 11.88
C LYS A 6 6.28 -4.23 11.79
N ASN A 7 7.14 -5.21 12.01
CA ASN A 7 6.79 -6.64 12.16
C ASN A 7 6.11 -7.29 10.94
N GLY A 8 6.10 -6.61 9.80
CA GLY A 8 5.48 -7.08 8.56
C GLY A 8 6.37 -8.07 7.81
N THR A 9 5.74 -8.86 6.94
CA THR A 9 6.46 -9.62 5.90
C THR A 9 6.46 -8.79 4.63
N VAL A 10 7.58 -8.16 4.29
CA VAL A 10 7.75 -7.39 3.07
C VAL A 10 7.88 -8.37 1.91
N VAL A 11 7.08 -8.17 0.86
CA VAL A 11 7.03 -9.03 -0.32
C VAL A 11 7.37 -8.22 -1.56
N ASN A 12 8.38 -8.68 -2.28
CA ASN A 12 8.79 -8.16 -3.58
C ASN A 12 8.68 -9.28 -4.62
N ALA A 13 8.88 -8.94 -5.90
CA ALA A 13 8.83 -9.91 -7.00
C ALA A 13 9.92 -11.00 -6.90
N ASP A 14 11.01 -10.71 -6.20
CA ASP A 14 12.18 -11.59 -6.02
C ASP A 14 12.14 -12.40 -4.72
N GLY A 15 11.17 -12.17 -3.83
CA GLY A 15 11.02 -12.94 -2.60
C GLY A 15 10.31 -12.19 -1.48
N GLN A 16 10.38 -12.75 -0.27
CA GLN A 16 9.78 -12.17 0.92
C GLN A 16 10.70 -12.27 2.13
N ALA A 17 10.63 -11.26 3.01
CA ALA A 17 11.39 -11.22 4.25
C ALA A 17 10.60 -10.51 5.36
N LYS A 18 10.75 -10.97 6.61
CA LYS A 18 10.19 -10.28 7.77
C LYS A 18 11.08 -9.08 8.10
N GLN A 19 10.57 -7.87 7.88
CA GLN A 19 11.33 -6.62 7.96
C GLN A 19 10.42 -5.44 8.30
N ASP A 20 10.99 -4.43 8.96
CA ASP A 20 10.38 -3.11 9.14
C ASP A 20 10.67 -2.23 7.91
N LEU A 21 9.79 -1.27 7.66
CA LEU A 21 9.87 -0.35 6.51
C LEU A 21 9.63 1.09 7.00
N LEU A 22 10.61 1.97 6.76
CA LEU A 22 10.50 3.40 7.04
C LEU A 22 10.23 4.18 5.77
N ILE A 23 9.15 4.95 5.77
CA ILE A 23 8.78 5.90 4.73
C ILE A 23 9.03 7.31 5.27
N GLU A 24 9.78 8.13 4.55
CA GLU A 24 9.90 9.56 4.83
C GLU A 24 9.67 10.38 3.57
N SER A 25 8.77 11.36 3.67
CA SER A 25 8.43 12.27 2.58
C SER A 25 7.98 11.54 1.30
N GLY A 26 7.20 10.46 1.47
CA GLY A 26 6.67 9.65 0.37
C GLY A 26 7.67 8.68 -0.26
N ILE A 27 8.88 8.57 0.29
CA ILE A 27 9.94 7.70 -0.23
C ILE A 27 10.24 6.62 0.82
N VAL A 28 10.39 5.37 0.37
CA VAL A 28 10.93 4.29 1.22
C VAL A 28 12.40 4.60 1.50
N ARG A 29 12.72 4.98 2.73
CA ARG A 29 14.06 5.37 3.16
C ARG A 29 14.90 4.21 3.64
N GLN A 30 14.27 3.25 4.30
CA GLN A 30 14.97 2.13 4.91
C GLN A 30 14.09 0.89 4.97
N LEU A 31 14.71 -0.25 4.70
CA LEU A 31 14.19 -1.59 4.91
C LEU A 31 15.18 -2.32 5.81
N GLY A 32 14.69 -3.02 6.83
CA GLY A 32 15.57 -3.75 7.74
C GLY A 32 14.87 -4.14 9.03
N ASN A 33 15.61 -4.75 9.95
CA ASN A 33 15.05 -5.22 11.22
C ASN A 33 15.26 -4.18 12.32
N ASN A 34 14.26 -4.01 13.20
CA ASN A 34 14.34 -3.15 14.39
C ASN A 34 14.68 -1.68 14.06
N ILE A 35 13.99 -1.11 13.09
CA ILE A 35 14.20 0.30 12.74
C ILE A 35 13.65 1.19 13.87
N SER A 36 14.45 2.16 14.31
CA SER A 36 14.10 3.12 15.36
C SER A 36 14.44 4.55 14.89
N PRO A 37 13.54 5.20 14.13
CA PRO A 37 13.76 6.53 13.58
C PRO A 37 13.55 7.61 14.64
N GLN A 38 14.06 8.82 14.37
CA GLN A 38 13.81 9.96 15.25
C GLN A 38 12.34 10.40 15.18
N LEU A 39 11.75 10.69 16.35
CA LEU A 39 10.40 11.25 16.45
C LEU A 39 10.30 12.64 15.76
N PRO A 40 9.11 13.03 15.28
CA PRO A 40 7.86 12.28 15.26
C PRO A 40 7.71 11.38 14.01
N TYR A 41 7.09 10.22 14.21
CA TYR A 41 6.66 9.32 13.15
C TYR A 41 5.35 8.63 13.54
N GLU A 42 4.59 8.19 12.55
CA GLU A 42 3.43 7.31 12.72
C GLU A 42 3.91 5.85 12.69
N GLU A 43 3.50 5.04 13.65
CA GLU A 43 3.81 3.60 13.68
C GLU A 43 2.61 2.78 13.24
N ILE A 44 2.84 1.82 12.34
CA ILE A 44 1.87 0.84 11.86
C ILE A 44 2.40 -0.55 12.22
N ASP A 45 1.72 -1.25 13.12
CA ASP A 45 2.03 -2.65 13.41
C ASP A 45 1.42 -3.57 12.34
N ALA A 46 2.28 -4.23 11.57
CA ALA A 46 1.92 -5.17 10.52
C ALA A 46 2.20 -6.62 10.94
N THR A 47 2.19 -6.92 12.24
CA THR A 47 2.33 -8.29 12.75
C THR A 47 1.32 -9.24 12.09
N GLY A 48 1.83 -10.30 11.44
CA GLY A 48 1.00 -11.28 10.73
C GLY A 48 0.49 -10.82 9.36
N CYS A 49 0.81 -9.59 8.96
CA CYS A 49 0.43 -9.02 7.67
C CYS A 49 1.58 -9.08 6.66
N TYR A 50 1.20 -9.02 5.39
CA TYR A 50 2.12 -8.85 4.27
C TYR A 50 2.12 -7.39 3.81
N VAL A 51 3.31 -6.88 3.48
CA VAL A 51 3.53 -5.52 3.00
C VAL A 51 3.99 -5.60 1.55
N PHE A 52 3.13 -5.16 0.64
CA PHE A 52 3.36 -5.19 -0.80
C PHE A 52 3.60 -3.79 -1.37
N PRO A 53 4.30 -3.68 -2.51
CA PRO A 53 4.17 -2.51 -3.37
C PRO A 53 2.70 -2.22 -3.68
N GLY A 54 2.35 -0.94 -3.79
CA GLY A 54 1.01 -0.55 -4.21
C GLY A 54 0.66 -1.15 -5.57
N GLY A 55 -0.57 -1.66 -5.71
CA GLY A 55 -1.04 -2.22 -6.97
C GLY A 55 -1.06 -1.16 -8.08
N VAL A 56 -0.57 -1.53 -9.27
CA VAL A 56 -0.65 -0.70 -10.48
C VAL A 56 -1.70 -1.32 -11.41
N ASP A 57 -2.85 -0.67 -11.52
CA ASP A 57 -3.90 -1.06 -12.47
C ASP A 57 -3.65 -0.39 -13.82
N VAL A 58 -3.30 -1.19 -14.82
CA VAL A 58 -2.92 -0.73 -16.17
C VAL A 58 -4.11 -0.59 -17.12
N HIS A 59 -5.32 -1.02 -16.72
CA HIS A 59 -6.48 -1.04 -17.60
C HIS A 59 -7.72 -0.54 -16.88
N THR A 60 -7.90 0.78 -16.87
CA THR A 60 -9.04 1.44 -16.23
C THR A 60 -9.86 2.23 -17.26
N HIS A 61 -11.16 2.40 -16.98
CA HIS A 61 -12.10 3.14 -17.81
C HIS A 61 -12.94 4.09 -16.96
N PHE A 62 -12.28 5.01 -16.25
CA PHE A 62 -12.96 5.99 -15.41
C PHE A 62 -13.65 7.07 -16.24
N ASN A 63 -14.89 7.36 -15.87
CA ASN A 63 -15.74 8.36 -16.51
C ASN A 63 -15.85 8.20 -18.04
N ILE A 64 -15.62 6.98 -18.55
CA ILE A 64 -15.72 6.68 -19.98
C ILE A 64 -17.16 6.86 -20.44
N ASP A 65 -17.33 7.53 -21.57
CA ASP A 65 -18.60 7.66 -22.27
C ASP A 65 -18.61 6.66 -23.42
N VAL A 66 -19.59 5.78 -23.44
CA VAL A 66 -19.77 4.77 -24.50
C VAL A 66 -20.94 5.11 -25.44
N GLY A 67 -21.38 6.37 -25.43
CA GLY A 67 -22.43 6.93 -26.30
C GLY A 67 -23.85 6.70 -25.79
N ILE A 68 -24.13 5.56 -25.17
CA ILE A 68 -25.45 5.25 -24.58
C ILE A 68 -25.47 5.37 -23.05
N ALA A 69 -24.29 5.44 -22.43
CA ALA A 69 -24.11 5.48 -20.99
C ALA A 69 -22.71 6.00 -20.65
N ARG A 70 -22.53 6.43 -19.40
CA ARG A 70 -21.24 6.84 -18.85
C ARG A 70 -20.93 6.04 -17.60
N SER A 71 -19.66 5.67 -17.43
CA SER A 71 -19.19 5.02 -16.20
C SER A 71 -19.45 5.90 -14.98
N CYS A 72 -19.95 5.30 -13.90
CA CYS A 72 -20.25 5.99 -12.64
C CYS A 72 -19.02 6.17 -11.73
N ASP A 73 -17.88 5.54 -12.09
CA ASP A 73 -16.62 5.71 -11.37
C ASP A 73 -15.78 6.80 -12.02
N ASP A 74 -15.37 7.78 -11.22
CA ASP A 74 -14.51 8.89 -11.63
C ASP A 74 -13.15 8.87 -10.89
N PHE A 75 -12.25 9.78 -11.28
CA PHE A 75 -10.90 9.87 -10.71
C PHE A 75 -10.85 10.40 -9.26
N PHE A 76 -11.87 11.11 -8.78
CA PHE A 76 -11.82 11.89 -7.55
C PHE A 76 -12.57 11.23 -6.38
N TYR A 77 -13.73 10.65 -6.65
CA TYR A 77 -14.69 10.28 -5.63
C TYR A 77 -14.54 8.82 -5.18
N ARG A 78 -14.17 7.91 -6.09
CA ARG A 78 -14.27 6.46 -5.85
C ARG A 78 -12.98 5.66 -6.02
N TYR A 79 -12.00 6.16 -6.77
CA TYR A 79 -10.79 5.40 -7.07
C TYR A 79 -9.73 5.30 -5.96
N PRO A 80 -9.35 6.35 -5.19
CA PRO A 80 -8.28 6.19 -4.19
C PRO A 80 -8.65 5.25 -3.03
N ARG A 81 -9.89 4.74 -3.00
CA ARG A 81 -10.40 3.82 -1.97
C ARG A 81 -10.82 2.44 -2.48
N SER A 82 -10.94 2.23 -3.79
CA SER A 82 -11.40 0.94 -4.36
C SER A 82 -10.27 -0.06 -4.60
N CYS A 83 -9.02 0.39 -4.68
CA CYS A 83 -7.83 -0.45 -4.82
C CYS A 83 -7.25 -0.85 -3.46
N VAL A 84 -8.02 -1.56 -2.62
CA VAL A 84 -7.51 -2.13 -1.36
C VAL A 84 -7.68 -3.64 -1.41
N TRP A 85 -6.60 -4.36 -1.68
CA TRP A 85 -6.54 -5.80 -1.52
C TRP A 85 -6.36 -6.13 -0.03
N ARG A 86 -7.43 -6.56 0.64
CA ARG A 86 -7.35 -7.23 1.93
C ARG A 86 -7.22 -8.74 1.70
N TYR A 87 -6.01 -9.27 1.86
CA TYR A 87 -5.82 -10.71 1.90
C TYR A 87 -6.02 -11.19 3.34
N ASN A 88 -7.26 -11.62 3.67
CA ASN A 88 -7.53 -12.27 4.95
C ASN A 88 -7.24 -13.77 4.81
N ASN A 89 -6.11 -14.22 5.37
CA ASN A 89 -5.91 -15.64 5.66
C ASN A 89 -6.70 -15.99 6.93
N HIS A 90 -7.95 -16.40 6.77
CA HIS A 90 -8.64 -17.19 7.79
C HIS A 90 -8.61 -18.65 7.33
N TYR A 91 -7.82 -19.46 8.03
CA TYR A 91 -8.08 -20.89 8.21
C TYR A 91 -8.95 -21.05 9.46
#